data_AF-A0A815GZR0-F1
#
_entry.id   AF-A0A815GZR0-F1
#
_cell.length_a   1.000
_cell.length_b   1.000
_cell.length_c   1.000
_cell.angle_alpha   90.00
_cell.angle_beta   90.00
_cell.angle_gamma   90.00
#
_symmetry.space_group_name_H-M   'P 1'
#
loop_
_entity.id
_entity.type
_entity.pdbx_description
1 polymer ?
#
loop_
_entity_poly.entity_id
_entity_poly.type
_entity_poly.pdbx_seq_one_letter_code
_entity_poly.pdbx_strand_id
1 'polypeptide(L)'
;MGKGNFDENGSIRLSLRWYYSIVVCSQIIGVIAVISIGVFLGKYRGGFGWGTYFCLMGKGNFDENGSIRLSLRWYYSIVVCSQIIGVIAVILIGVFLGKYRGGFGWGSDLEKVFNYHPLFMTLGMVFFYGDAILVYRVFRNVQKIYIKILHASLLVISLILTSIGLKAVFDSHNRASPPEDNLNTLHSWIGLATVILFGL
;
A
#
# COMPACT_ATOMS: atom_id res chain seq x y z
N MET A 1 -13.44 44.95 -23.94
CA MET A 1 -14.19 43.75 -23.48
C MET A 1 -13.29 42.53 -23.67
N GLY A 2 -12.73 42.02 -22.57
CA GLY A 2 -11.71 40.97 -22.59
C GLY A 2 -12.28 39.58 -22.85
N LYS A 3 -11.65 38.83 -23.75
CA LYS A 3 -11.83 37.38 -23.87
C LYS A 3 -10.84 36.72 -22.90
N GLY A 4 -11.36 36.18 -21.80
CA GLY A 4 -10.58 35.34 -20.89
C GLY A 4 -10.33 33.99 -21.56
N ASN A 5 -9.12 33.77 -22.05
CA ASN A 5 -8.65 32.44 -22.43
C ASN A 5 -8.42 31.63 -21.15
N PHE A 6 -9.30 30.66 -20.92
CA PHE A 6 -9.03 29.61 -19.95
C PHE A 6 -7.94 28.70 -20.53
N ASP A 7 -6.73 28.84 -20.00
CA ASP A 7 -5.63 27.94 -20.29
C ASP A 7 -5.96 26.54 -19.72
N GLU A 8 -6.42 25.63 -20.59
CA GLU A 8 -6.57 24.19 -20.28
C GLU A 8 -5.31 23.61 -19.60
N ASN A 9 -4.14 24.15 -19.97
CA ASN A 9 -2.84 23.75 -19.44
C ASN A 9 -2.61 24.14 -17.97
N GLY A 10 -3.27 25.21 -17.49
CA GLY A 10 -3.25 25.65 -16.09
C GLY A 10 -4.14 24.78 -15.19
N SER A 11 -5.31 24.39 -15.69
CA SER A 11 -6.26 23.50 -14.99
C SER A 11 -5.67 22.09 -14.79
N ILE A 12 -5.00 21.55 -15.82
CA ILE A 12 -4.37 20.22 -15.77
C ILE A 12 -3.15 20.20 -14.84
N ARG A 13 -2.38 21.29 -14.76
CA ARG A 13 -1.25 21.41 -13.82
C ARG A 13 -1.71 21.50 -12.38
N LEU A 14 -2.84 22.16 -12.12
CA LEU A 14 -3.47 22.14 -10.80
C LEU A 14 -3.99 20.73 -10.49
N SER A 15 -4.70 20.06 -11.40
CA SER A 15 -5.26 18.73 -11.16
C SER A 15 -4.18 17.69 -10.84
N LEU A 16 -3.04 17.70 -11.55
CA LEU A 16 -1.91 16.81 -11.24
C LEU A 16 -1.29 17.09 -9.87
N ARG A 17 -1.24 18.36 -9.44
CA ARG A 17 -0.64 18.76 -8.15
C ARG A 17 -1.54 18.40 -6.97
N TRP A 18 -2.86 18.52 -7.15
CA TRP A 18 -3.88 18.01 -6.24
C TRP A 18 -3.89 16.49 -6.21
N TYR A 19 -3.74 15.81 -7.35
CA TYR A 19 -3.71 14.35 -7.45
C TYR A 19 -2.44 13.75 -6.80
N TYR A 20 -1.28 14.36 -7.02
CA TYR A 20 -0.05 14.01 -6.31
C TYR A 20 -0.22 14.21 -4.81
N SER A 21 -0.78 15.34 -4.40
CA SER A 21 -1.03 15.62 -2.98
C SER A 21 -2.05 14.65 -2.39
N ILE A 22 -3.08 14.22 -3.11
CA ILE A 22 -4.12 13.29 -2.60
C ILE A 22 -3.60 11.85 -2.54
N VAL A 23 -2.85 11.37 -3.53
CA VAL A 23 -2.28 10.01 -3.55
C VAL A 23 -1.16 9.89 -2.52
N VAL A 24 -0.31 10.92 -2.44
CA VAL A 24 0.71 11.02 -1.41
C VAL A 24 0.05 11.22 -0.05
N CYS A 25 -0.98 12.05 0.12
CA CYS A 25 -1.71 12.25 1.38
C CYS A 25 -2.51 11.01 1.82
N SER A 26 -3.07 10.21 0.90
CA SER A 26 -3.76 8.95 1.23
C SER A 26 -2.80 7.85 1.68
N GLN A 27 -1.60 7.80 1.09
CA GLN A 27 -0.51 6.92 1.53
C GLN A 27 0.15 7.47 2.82
N ILE A 28 0.23 8.80 2.96
CA ILE A 28 0.74 9.51 4.12
C ILE A 28 -0.23 9.48 5.30
N ILE A 29 -1.56 9.38 5.16
CA ILE A 29 -2.46 9.29 6.32
C ILE A 29 -2.31 7.93 7.03
N GLY A 30 -2.17 6.84 6.27
CA GLY A 30 -1.87 5.52 6.83
C GLY A 30 -0.45 5.41 7.40
N VAL A 31 0.53 6.03 6.74
CA VAL A 31 1.94 6.01 7.16
C VAL A 31 2.23 7.05 8.27
N ILE A 32 1.55 8.20 8.31
CA ILE A 32 1.61 9.19 9.41
C ILE A 32 0.98 8.62 10.67
N ALA A 33 -0.10 7.84 10.61
CA ALA A 33 -0.65 7.23 11.83
C ALA A 33 0.37 6.33 12.56
N VAL A 34 1.26 5.66 11.81
CA VAL A 34 2.32 4.80 12.35
C VAL A 34 3.62 5.57 12.62
N ILE A 35 3.96 6.57 11.79
CA ILE A 35 5.13 7.45 11.99
C ILE A 35 4.90 8.46 13.11
N SER A 36 3.67 8.87 13.41
CA SER A 36 3.35 9.75 14.55
C SER A 36 3.66 9.10 15.89
N ILE A 37 3.67 7.77 15.98
CA ILE A 37 4.15 7.03 17.15
C ILE A 37 5.69 6.92 17.18
N GLY A 38 6.35 6.89 16.01
CA GLY A 38 7.82 6.87 15.90
C GLY A 38 8.52 8.24 15.97
N VAL A 39 7.84 9.32 15.55
CA VAL A 39 8.39 10.70 15.52
C VAL A 39 8.17 11.44 16.84
N PHE A 40 7.24 11.00 17.68
CA PHE A 40 7.11 11.55 19.04
C PHE A 40 8.30 11.19 19.95
N LEU A 41 9.09 10.18 19.59
CA LEU A 41 10.35 9.84 20.27
C LEU A 41 11.59 10.44 19.59
N GLY A 42 11.44 11.06 18.41
CA GLY A 42 12.48 11.77 17.67
C GLY A 42 12.49 13.27 17.93
N LYS A 43 12.53 13.67 19.20
CA LYS A 43 12.76 15.06 19.61
C LYS A 43 14.04 15.62 18.94
N TYR A 44 13.94 16.85 18.45
CA TYR A 44 15.00 17.88 18.48
C TYR A 44 16.18 17.69 17.51
N ARG A 45 16.10 18.35 16.35
CA ARG A 45 17.11 19.32 15.83
C ARG A 45 16.77 19.80 14.42
N GLY A 46 16.30 21.05 14.33
CA GLY A 46 16.71 22.03 13.31
C GLY A 46 16.08 21.99 11.90
N GLY A 47 15.25 23.00 11.62
CA GLY A 47 15.24 23.69 10.31
C GLY A 47 14.31 23.14 9.22
N PHE A 48 13.01 23.43 9.34
CA PHE A 48 11.99 23.12 8.34
C PHE A 48 11.87 24.28 7.34
N GLY A 49 12.45 24.13 6.14
CA GLY A 49 12.32 25.09 5.04
C GLY A 49 11.89 24.41 3.75
N TRP A 50 10.60 24.50 3.40
CA TRP A 50 10.00 23.91 2.18
C TRP A 50 10.25 24.73 0.90
N GLY A 51 11.31 25.54 0.88
CA GLY A 51 11.48 26.60 -0.14
C GLY A 51 12.40 26.26 -1.31
N THR A 52 13.17 25.17 -1.29
CA THR A 52 14.34 25.05 -2.19
C THR A 52 14.28 23.92 -3.22
N TYR A 53 13.29 23.04 -3.19
CA TYR A 53 13.05 22.09 -4.30
C TYR A 53 12.52 22.78 -5.59
N PHE A 54 12.40 24.10 -5.57
CA PHE A 54 11.81 24.93 -6.63
C PHE A 54 12.82 25.50 -7.63
N CYS A 55 14.13 25.28 -7.46
CA CYS A 55 15.14 25.90 -8.32
C CYS A 55 16.20 24.89 -8.77
N LEU A 56 15.85 23.99 -9.70
CA LEU A 56 16.78 23.34 -10.66
C LEU A 56 16.03 22.30 -11.51
N MET A 57 15.11 22.73 -12.38
CA MET A 57 14.86 21.99 -13.63
C MET A 57 14.16 22.87 -14.65
N GLY A 58 14.95 23.73 -15.28
CA GLY A 58 14.56 24.49 -16.46
C GLY A 58 15.71 24.51 -17.46
N LYS A 59 15.61 23.66 -18.50
CA LYS A 59 15.84 23.96 -19.92
C LYS A 59 15.91 22.66 -20.73
N GLY A 60 14.90 22.45 -21.57
CA GLY A 60 14.89 21.41 -22.60
C GLY A 60 13.84 21.80 -23.64
N ASN A 61 14.32 22.13 -24.85
CA ASN A 61 13.51 22.45 -26.02
C ASN A 61 12.54 21.29 -26.33
N PHE A 62 11.31 21.61 -26.75
CA PHE A 62 10.31 20.63 -27.17
C PHE A 62 10.80 19.98 -28.48
N ASP A 63 11.01 18.65 -28.58
CA ASP A 63 9.97 17.61 -28.68
C ASP A 63 10.20 16.35 -27.80
N GLU A 64 11.21 16.34 -26.94
CA GLU A 64 11.51 15.24 -26.00
C GLU A 64 10.75 15.40 -24.66
N ASN A 65 10.39 16.65 -24.34
CA ASN A 65 9.72 17.01 -23.09
C ASN A 65 8.23 16.59 -23.07
N GLY A 66 7.58 16.50 -24.23
CA GLY A 66 6.19 16.07 -24.37
C GLY A 66 6.02 14.57 -24.14
N SER A 67 6.89 13.76 -24.74
CA SER A 67 6.90 12.31 -24.59
C SER A 67 7.25 11.88 -23.15
N ILE A 68 8.22 12.55 -22.51
CA ILE A 68 8.58 12.31 -21.10
C ILE A 68 7.43 12.72 -20.16
N ARG A 69 6.76 13.84 -20.41
CA ARG A 69 5.60 14.28 -19.60
C ARG A 69 4.40 13.36 -19.76
N LEU A 70 4.16 12.88 -20.98
CA LEU A 70 3.09 11.92 -21.27
C LEU A 70 3.40 10.56 -20.62
N SER A 71 4.62 10.05 -20.74
CA SER A 71 5.04 8.77 -20.13
C SER A 71 4.97 8.81 -18.60
N LEU A 72 5.31 9.95 -17.99
CA LEU A 72 5.20 10.13 -16.54
C LEU A 72 3.74 10.20 -16.08
N ARG A 73 2.86 10.88 -16.83
CA ARG A 73 1.40 10.90 -16.57
C ARG A 73 0.78 9.50 -16.66
N TRP A 74 1.13 8.73 -17.68
CA TRP A 74 0.71 7.34 -17.82
C TRP A 74 1.20 6.47 -16.68
N TYR A 75 2.48 6.58 -16.33
CA TYR A 75 3.06 5.87 -15.21
C TYR A 75 2.31 6.12 -13.91
N TYR A 76 2.06 7.39 -13.56
CA TYR A 76 1.30 7.72 -12.35
C TYR A 76 -0.18 7.31 -12.44
N SER A 77 -0.78 7.36 -13.63
CA SER A 77 -2.16 6.87 -13.81
C SER A 77 -2.24 5.37 -13.53
N ILE A 78 -1.29 4.58 -14.05
CA ILE A 78 -1.23 3.12 -13.81
C ILE A 78 -1.03 2.83 -12.32
N VAL A 79 -0.15 3.57 -11.63
CA VAL A 79 0.06 3.40 -10.19
C VAL A 79 -1.21 3.70 -9.41
N VAL A 80 -1.96 4.76 -9.74
CA VAL A 80 -3.21 5.04 -9.02
C VAL A 80 -4.29 4.02 -9.35
N CYS A 81 -4.39 3.59 -10.61
CA CYS A 81 -5.29 2.50 -10.97
C CYS A 81 -4.98 1.23 -10.18
N SER A 82 -3.70 0.85 -10.03
CA SER A 82 -3.32 -0.33 -9.24
C SER A 82 -3.68 -0.17 -7.76
N GLN A 83 -3.53 1.04 -7.20
CA GLN A 83 -3.96 1.33 -5.82
C GLN A 83 -5.46 1.18 -5.63
N ILE A 84 -6.25 1.76 -6.53
CA ILE A 84 -7.72 1.66 -6.50
C ILE A 84 -8.14 0.19 -6.61
N ILE A 85 -7.55 -0.56 -7.54
CA ILE A 85 -7.83 -1.99 -7.70
C ILE A 85 -7.46 -2.77 -6.44
N GLY A 86 -6.31 -2.49 -5.82
CA GLY A 86 -5.88 -3.12 -4.58
C GLY A 86 -6.85 -2.87 -3.41
N VAL A 87 -7.27 -1.61 -3.21
CA VAL A 87 -8.25 -1.25 -2.18
C VAL A 87 -9.61 -1.91 -2.46
N ILE A 88 -10.06 -1.91 -3.72
CA ILE A 88 -11.30 -2.59 -4.11
C ILE A 88 -11.21 -4.09 -3.81
N ALA A 89 -10.09 -4.74 -4.12
CA ALA A 89 -9.91 -6.17 -3.85
C ALA A 89 -10.03 -6.49 -2.35
N VAL A 90 -9.40 -5.68 -1.48
CA VAL A 90 -9.51 -5.82 -0.03
C VAL A 90 -10.95 -5.62 0.45
N ILE A 91 -11.64 -4.58 -0.04
CA ILE A 91 -13.04 -4.31 0.32
C ILE A 91 -13.95 -5.45 -0.16
N LEU A 92 -13.77 -5.94 -1.38
CA LEU A 92 -14.56 -7.03 -1.94
C LEU A 92 -14.41 -8.30 -1.10
N ILE A 93 -13.19 -8.66 -0.71
CA ILE A 93 -12.95 -9.80 0.18
C ILE A 93 -13.56 -9.54 1.55
N GLY A 94 -13.37 -8.36 2.13
CA GLY A 94 -13.98 -8.00 3.42
C GLY A 94 -15.50 -8.09 3.43
N VAL A 95 -16.16 -7.56 2.39
CA VAL A 95 -17.62 -7.64 2.21
C VAL A 95 -18.06 -9.06 1.92
N PHE A 96 -17.30 -9.81 1.12
CA PHE A 96 -17.62 -11.19 0.78
C PHE A 96 -17.63 -12.07 2.03
N LEU A 97 -16.55 -12.00 2.82
CA LEU A 97 -16.43 -12.73 4.08
C LEU A 97 -17.46 -12.24 5.11
N GLY A 98 -17.69 -10.93 5.15
CA GLY A 98 -18.66 -10.30 6.04
C GLY A 98 -20.11 -10.72 5.80
N LYS A 99 -20.55 -10.67 4.54
CA LYS A 99 -21.95 -10.93 4.17
C LYS A 99 -22.25 -12.39 3.86
N TYR A 100 -21.34 -13.10 3.19
CA TYR A 100 -21.59 -14.46 2.71
C TYR A 100 -20.96 -15.56 3.58
N ARG A 101 -19.93 -15.25 4.39
CA ARG A 101 -19.27 -16.23 5.28
C ARG A 101 -19.53 -16.02 6.77
N GLY A 102 -20.59 -15.30 7.12
CA GLY A 102 -21.04 -15.17 8.51
C GLY A 102 -20.23 -14.19 9.37
N GLY A 103 -19.35 -13.38 8.78
CA GLY A 103 -18.67 -12.30 9.49
C GLY A 103 -17.33 -12.67 10.12
N PHE A 104 -16.88 -11.80 11.03
CA PHE A 104 -15.58 -11.92 11.72
C PHE A 104 -15.79 -12.11 13.22
N GLY A 105 -15.05 -13.02 13.83
CA GLY A 105 -15.14 -13.29 15.26
C GLY A 105 -14.01 -14.18 15.73
N TRP A 106 -13.38 -13.82 16.85
CA TRP A 106 -12.34 -14.63 17.49
C TRP A 106 -12.94 -15.34 18.69
N GLY A 107 -13.82 -16.32 18.43
CA GLY A 107 -14.64 -16.99 19.43
C GLY A 107 -14.73 -18.50 19.22
N SER A 108 -15.88 -19.08 19.56
CA SER A 108 -16.18 -20.51 19.38
C SER A 108 -16.47 -20.90 17.93
N ASP A 109 -16.76 -19.93 17.06
CA ASP A 109 -17.13 -20.19 15.66
C ASP A 109 -15.88 -20.26 14.78
N LEU A 110 -15.42 -21.48 14.50
CA LEU A 110 -14.19 -21.73 13.74
C LEU A 110 -14.21 -21.14 12.33
N GLU A 111 -15.37 -21.14 11.67
CA GLU A 111 -15.51 -20.56 10.33
C GLU A 111 -15.23 -19.05 10.32
N LYS A 112 -15.60 -18.34 11.39
CA LYS A 112 -15.34 -16.90 11.53
C LYS A 112 -13.88 -16.61 11.84
N VAL A 113 -13.19 -17.51 12.54
CA VAL A 113 -11.74 -17.44 12.75
C VAL A 113 -11.02 -17.64 11.41
N PHE A 114 -11.45 -18.62 10.61
CA PHE A 114 -10.88 -18.86 9.29
C PHE A 114 -11.05 -17.66 8.34
N ASN A 115 -12.15 -16.91 8.41
CA ASN A 115 -12.35 -15.72 7.56
C ASN A 115 -11.25 -14.65 7.71
N TYR A 116 -10.55 -14.59 8.84
CA TYR A 116 -9.40 -13.69 8.98
C TYR A 116 -8.22 -14.08 8.08
N HIS A 117 -8.07 -15.36 7.73
CA HIS A 117 -6.99 -15.85 6.89
C HIS A 117 -6.96 -15.18 5.49
N PRO A 118 -8.00 -15.32 4.64
CA PRO A 118 -7.98 -14.69 3.31
C PRO A 118 -7.98 -13.16 3.37
N LEU A 119 -8.57 -12.55 4.41
CA LEU A 119 -8.54 -11.10 4.62
C LEU A 119 -7.10 -10.61 4.87
N PHE A 120 -6.41 -11.17 5.87
CA PHE A 120 -5.07 -10.73 6.24
C PHE A 120 -4.01 -11.14 5.20
N MET A 121 -4.20 -12.26 4.50
CA MET A 121 -3.33 -12.66 3.39
C MET A 121 -3.41 -11.68 2.22
N THR A 122 -4.62 -11.24 1.85
CA THR A 122 -4.79 -10.24 0.80
C THR A 122 -4.25 -8.89 1.25
N LEU A 123 -4.54 -8.49 2.48
CA LEU A 123 -4.11 -7.19 2.98
C LEU A 123 -2.57 -7.11 3.13
N GLY A 124 -1.94 -8.12 3.71
CA GLY A 124 -0.47 -8.16 3.89
C GLY A 124 0.26 -8.40 2.57
N MET A 125 0.15 -9.62 2.04
CA MET A 125 0.99 -10.10 0.93
C MET A 125 0.59 -9.55 -0.44
N VAL A 126 -0.65 -9.11 -0.64
CA VAL A 126 -1.07 -8.53 -1.94
C VAL A 126 -0.99 -7.02 -1.91
N PHE A 127 -1.60 -6.37 -0.92
CA PHE A 127 -1.68 -4.91 -0.87
C PHE A 127 -0.39 -4.28 -0.31
N PHE A 128 -0.04 -4.52 0.96
CA PHE A 128 1.12 -3.86 1.58
C PHE A 128 2.46 -4.29 0.97
N TYR A 129 2.63 -5.57 0.62
CA TYR A 129 3.83 -6.04 -0.08
C TYR A 129 3.94 -5.44 -1.50
N GLY A 130 2.83 -5.32 -2.22
CA GLY A 130 2.78 -4.64 -3.53
C GLY A 130 3.24 -3.18 -3.44
N ASP A 131 2.78 -2.47 -2.41
CA ASP A 131 3.19 -1.10 -2.12
C ASP A 131 4.68 -1.00 -1.78
N ALA A 132 5.20 -1.96 -1.01
CA ALA A 132 6.61 -2.03 -0.68
C ALA A 132 7.50 -2.17 -1.93
N ILE A 133 7.07 -2.92 -2.96
CA ILE A 133 7.80 -3.06 -4.22
C ILE A 133 7.78 -1.76 -5.03
N LEU A 134 6.66 -1.02 -5.00
CA LEU A 134 6.46 0.20 -5.80
C LEU A 134 7.12 1.44 -5.18
N VAL A 135 7.39 1.46 -3.86
CA VAL A 135 7.90 2.64 -3.15
C VAL A 135 9.16 3.25 -3.78
N TYR A 136 10.14 2.43 -4.17
CA TYR A 136 11.37 2.91 -4.80
C TYR A 136 11.15 3.53 -6.18
N ARG A 137 10.10 3.10 -6.88
CA ARG A 137 9.77 3.60 -8.21
C ARG A 137 8.92 4.87 -8.15
N VAL A 138 8.10 5.02 -7.12
CA VAL A 138 7.25 6.22 -6.91
C VAL A 138 8.07 7.38 -6.36
N PHE A 139 8.95 7.13 -5.38
CA PHE A 139 9.68 8.17 -4.65
C PHE A 139 11.11 8.41 -5.14
N ARG A 140 11.37 8.43 -6.46
CA ARG A 140 12.74 8.56 -7.01
C ARG A 140 13.48 9.84 -6.61
N ASN A 141 12.75 10.90 -6.25
CA ASN A 141 13.30 12.22 -5.92
C ASN A 141 13.47 12.48 -4.42
N VAL A 142 13.21 11.50 -3.57
CA VAL A 142 13.38 11.60 -2.10
C VAL A 142 14.75 11.06 -1.70
N GLN A 143 15.30 11.50 -0.57
CA GLN A 143 16.55 10.93 -0.07
C GLN A 143 16.40 9.42 0.18
N LYS A 144 17.40 8.65 -0.25
CA LYS A 144 17.38 7.18 -0.23
C LYS A 144 17.13 6.58 1.15
N ILE A 145 17.52 7.28 2.22
CA ILE A 145 17.31 6.82 3.60
C ILE A 145 15.82 6.71 3.97
N TYR A 146 15.00 7.69 3.59
CA TYR A 146 13.57 7.68 3.90
C TYR A 146 12.84 6.59 3.11
N ILE A 147 13.23 6.37 1.85
CA ILE A 147 12.64 5.32 1.02
C ILE A 147 12.96 3.93 1.58
N LYS A 148 14.18 3.73 2.09
CA LYS A 148 14.57 2.49 2.77
C LYS A 148 13.74 2.23 4.02
N ILE A 149 13.53 3.26 4.85
CA ILE A 149 12.70 3.13 6.07
C ILE A 149 11.25 2.82 5.70
N LEU A 150 10.69 3.52 4.70
CA LEU A 150 9.32 3.29 4.24
C LEU A 150 9.16 1.87 3.70
N HIS A 151 10.06 1.42 2.83
CA HIS A 151 10.09 0.05 2.31
C HIS A 151 10.15 -0.98 3.44
N ALA A 152 11.10 -0.83 4.36
CA ALA A 152 11.24 -1.74 5.49
C ALA A 152 9.99 -1.75 6.38
N SER A 153 9.38 -0.59 6.65
CA SER A 153 8.15 -0.51 7.45
C SER A 153 6.96 -1.22 6.80
N LEU A 154 6.78 -1.08 5.47
CA LEU A 154 5.71 -1.76 4.74
C LEU A 154 5.92 -3.28 4.73
N LEU A 155 7.17 -3.74 4.57
CA LEU A 155 7.49 -5.16 4.65
C LEU A 155 7.21 -5.73 6.05
N VAL A 156 7.57 -5.01 7.12
CA VAL A 156 7.30 -5.43 8.50
C VAL A 156 5.80 -5.49 8.77
N ILE A 157 5.03 -4.49 8.34
CA ILE A 157 3.56 -4.49 8.46
C ILE A 157 2.96 -5.68 7.70
N SER A 158 3.41 -5.91 6.46
CA SER A 158 2.99 -7.06 5.66
C SER A 158 3.27 -8.38 6.39
N LEU A 159 4.46 -8.52 6.99
CA LEU A 159 4.85 -9.72 7.71
C LEU A 159 3.94 -9.96 8.93
N ILE A 160 3.70 -8.93 9.73
CA ILE A 160 2.83 -9.02 10.93
C ILE A 160 1.41 -9.45 10.55
N LEU A 161 0.82 -8.82 9.53
CA LEU A 161 -0.53 -9.16 9.08
C LEU A 161 -0.59 -10.60 8.55
N THR A 162 0.41 -10.99 7.76
CA THR A 162 0.53 -12.34 7.25
C THR A 162 0.62 -13.35 8.39
N SER A 163 1.48 -13.12 9.40
CA SER A 163 1.58 -13.98 10.58
C SER A 163 0.25 -14.13 11.32
N ILE A 164 -0.54 -13.06 11.47
CA ILE A 164 -1.89 -13.13 12.07
C ILE A 164 -2.83 -13.99 11.21
N GLY A 165 -2.76 -13.88 9.88
CA GLY A 165 -3.51 -14.71 8.95
C GLY A 165 -3.13 -16.19 8.99
N LEU A 166 -1.85 -16.53 9.17
CA LEU A 166 -1.43 -17.92 9.41
C LEU A 166 -1.93 -18.42 10.77
N LYS A 167 -1.80 -17.61 11.82
CA LYS A 167 -2.31 -17.96 13.15
C LYS A 167 -3.80 -18.29 13.07
N ALA A 168 -4.59 -17.52 12.33
CA ALA A 168 -6.02 -17.77 12.18
C ALA A 168 -6.34 -19.16 11.59
N VAL A 169 -5.63 -19.59 10.54
CA VAL A 169 -5.88 -20.91 9.91
C VAL A 169 -5.45 -22.09 10.78
N PHE A 170 -4.29 -21.98 11.45
CA PHE A 170 -3.86 -23.03 12.37
C PHE A 170 -4.80 -23.12 13.58
N ASP A 171 -5.26 -21.98 14.09
CA ASP A 171 -6.20 -21.92 15.21
C ASP A 171 -7.57 -22.49 14.83
N SER A 172 -8.04 -22.29 13.59
CA SER A 172 -9.30 -22.90 13.13
C SER A 172 -9.22 -24.41 12.97
N HIS A 173 -8.14 -24.95 12.37
CA HIS A 173 -8.01 -26.42 12.22
C HIS A 173 -7.77 -27.12 13.57
N ASN A 174 -6.94 -26.54 14.45
CA ASN A 174 -6.61 -27.15 15.74
C ASN A 174 -7.79 -27.19 16.71
N ARG A 175 -8.75 -26.26 16.58
CA ARG A 175 -9.97 -26.23 17.40
C ARG A 175 -11.10 -27.06 16.80
N ALA A 176 -10.94 -27.61 15.60
CA ALA A 176 -11.97 -28.39 14.92
C ALA A 176 -12.23 -29.72 15.63
N SER A 177 -13.47 -30.17 15.62
CA SER A 177 -13.91 -31.44 16.20
C SER A 177 -14.87 -32.13 15.23
N PRO A 178 -14.42 -33.15 14.46
CA PRO A 178 -13.10 -33.79 14.49
C PRO A 178 -11.96 -32.87 14.01
N PRO A 179 -10.71 -33.11 14.47
CA PRO A 179 -9.56 -32.30 14.07
C PRO A 179 -9.33 -32.41 12.56
N GLU A 180 -9.19 -31.27 11.90
CA GLU A 180 -8.79 -31.21 10.50
C GLU A 180 -7.27 -31.29 10.38
N ASP A 181 -6.78 -32.11 9.45
CA ASP A 181 -5.34 -32.25 9.25
C ASP A 181 -4.72 -30.97 8.67
N ASN A 182 -3.74 -30.44 9.39
CA ASN A 182 -2.97 -29.30 8.92
C ASN A 182 -2.03 -29.68 7.77
N LEU A 183 -1.82 -28.74 6.85
CA LEU A 183 -0.81 -28.83 5.78
C LEU A 183 -1.02 -29.97 4.75
N ASN A 184 -2.24 -30.47 4.57
CA ASN A 184 -2.50 -31.55 3.62
C ASN A 184 -2.84 -31.08 2.19
N THR A 185 -2.76 -29.78 1.92
CA THR A 185 -3.11 -29.21 0.60
C THR A 185 -1.91 -28.56 -0.08
N LEU A 186 -1.87 -28.60 -1.41
CA LEU A 186 -0.84 -27.88 -2.19
C LEU A 186 -0.83 -26.37 -1.89
N HIS A 187 -2.00 -25.78 -1.61
CA HIS A 187 -2.11 -24.39 -1.21
C HIS A 187 -1.32 -24.10 0.06
N SER A 188 -1.44 -24.96 1.07
CA SER A 188 -0.74 -24.80 2.35
C SER A 188 0.78 -24.95 2.22
N TRP A 189 1.26 -25.83 1.34
CA TRP A 189 2.69 -26.02 1.09
C TRP A 189 3.30 -24.80 0.41
N ILE A 190 2.67 -24.34 -0.69
CA ILE A 190 3.13 -23.17 -1.44
C ILE A 190 3.01 -21.91 -0.56
N GLY A 191 1.92 -21.77 0.18
CA GLY A 191 1.70 -20.66 1.10
C GLY A 191 2.74 -20.59 2.20
N LEU A 192 3.03 -21.72 2.86
CA LEU A 192 4.05 -21.78 3.91
C LEU A 192 5.46 -21.50 3.34
N ALA A 193 5.80 -22.08 2.19
CA ALA A 193 7.07 -21.79 1.52
C ALA A 193 7.22 -20.30 1.17
N THR A 194 6.16 -19.66 0.67
CA THR A 194 6.15 -18.23 0.34
C THR A 194 6.42 -17.38 1.58
N VAL A 195 5.82 -17.71 2.72
CA VAL A 195 5.95 -16.93 3.95
C VAL A 195 7.34 -17.12 4.58
N ILE A 196 7.89 -18.34 4.50
CA ILE A 196 9.28 -18.61 4.94
C ILE A 196 10.27 -17.81 4.08
N LEU A 197 10.10 -17.82 2.76
CA LEU A 197 10.94 -17.03 1.86
C LEU A 197 10.80 -15.52 2.07
N PHE A 198 9.60 -15.06 2.45
CA PHE A 198 9.36 -13.65 2.74
C PHE A 198 10.01 -13.20 4.06
N GLY A 199 10.16 -14.10 5.02
CA GLY A 199 10.79 -13.83 6.32
C GLY A 199 12.32 -13.99 6.33
N LEU A 200 12.92 -14.52 5.27
CA LEU A 200 14.37 -14.72 5.10
C LEU A 200 15.03 -13.48 4.50
#